data_AF-A0A443SL96-F1
#
_entry.id   AF-A0A443SL96-F1
#
_cell.length_a   1.000
_cell.length_b   1.000
_cell.length_c   1.000
_cell.angle_alpha   90.00
_cell.angle_beta   90.00
_cell.angle_gamma   90.00
#
_symmetry.space_group_name_H-M   'P 1'
#
loop_
_entity.id
_entity.type
_entity.pdbx_description
1 polymer ?
#
loop_
_entity_poly.entity_id
_entity_poly.type
_entity_poly.pdbx_seq_one_letter_code
_entity_poly.pdbx_strand_id
1 'polypeptide(L)'
;MDTEAHGGWWQLNDFDSLTGQVAIEMQPFCYIKALDNGLFIVGNPHKPGEPPEQEEILTAIRIDDTHIALKSGYDKYLSIDANHRLVGRSDAIGSREHFEPVFQDERLAILGFNNCFISADEDNDDIIIAKSKVATPNEYLTMRSNIDPEAVRREEEAKQVPQEEKGSLKTCEINYVKKFQSFQSKKLKINEEDSSSLKQAKEEGNLHEILLDRRSKMKSDKFCK
;
A
#
# COMPACT_ATOMS: atom_id res chain seq x y z
N MET A 1 10.98 24.55 -6.66
CA MET A 1 10.64 23.27 -7.35
C MET A 1 9.21 22.88 -6.97
N ASP A 2 8.51 22.04 -7.74
CA ASP A 2 7.11 21.65 -7.47
C ASP A 2 6.90 21.20 -6.01
N THR A 3 7.73 20.26 -5.54
CA THR A 3 7.71 19.76 -4.16
C THR A 3 7.80 20.87 -3.11
N GLU A 4 8.62 21.90 -3.32
CA GLU A 4 8.74 23.03 -2.38
C GLU A 4 7.48 23.90 -2.40
N ALA A 5 6.84 24.06 -3.56
CA ALA A 5 5.59 24.81 -3.68
C ALA A 5 4.41 24.12 -2.99
N HIS A 6 4.49 22.81 -2.77
CA HIS A 6 3.48 22.02 -2.05
C HIS A 6 3.97 21.60 -0.65
N GLY A 7 4.87 22.37 -0.03
CA GLY A 7 5.25 22.17 1.37
C GLY A 7 5.97 20.85 1.64
N GLY A 8 6.72 20.33 0.66
CA GLY A 8 7.42 19.05 0.76
C GLY A 8 6.67 17.86 0.17
N TRP A 9 5.47 18.07 -0.39
CA TRP A 9 4.65 17.02 -1.01
C TRP A 9 4.89 16.96 -2.52
N TRP A 10 5.33 15.81 -3.04
CA TRP A 10 5.57 15.62 -4.46
C TRP A 10 4.47 14.79 -5.11
N GLN A 11 4.28 15.01 -6.40
CA GLN A 11 3.36 14.24 -7.23
C GLN A 11 3.82 12.79 -7.41
N LEU A 12 2.87 11.86 -7.25
CA LEU A 12 3.02 10.45 -7.59
C LEU A 12 2.70 10.22 -9.07
N ASN A 13 3.48 9.39 -9.75
CA ASN A 13 3.34 9.11 -11.18
C ASN A 13 3.08 7.64 -11.51
N ASP A 14 3.01 6.78 -10.49
CA ASP A 14 2.84 5.34 -10.63
C ASP A 14 2.05 4.77 -9.45
N PHE A 15 1.46 3.60 -9.67
CA PHE A 15 0.66 2.91 -8.67
C PHE A 15 1.50 2.32 -7.52
N ASP A 16 2.73 1.85 -7.80
CA ASP A 16 3.57 1.20 -6.79
C ASP A 16 3.99 2.16 -5.67
N SER A 17 4.12 3.46 -5.98
CA SER A 17 4.41 4.51 -5.00
C SER A 17 3.18 4.98 -4.22
N LEU A 18 1.98 4.49 -4.54
CA LEU A 18 0.71 4.93 -3.95
C LEU A 18 0.40 4.17 -2.65
N THR A 19 1.12 4.53 -1.59
CA THR A 19 0.97 3.93 -0.26
C THR A 19 1.28 4.93 0.85
N GLY A 20 0.70 4.72 2.02
CA GLY A 20 0.90 5.56 3.19
C GLY A 20 0.21 6.93 3.08
N GLN A 21 0.82 7.97 3.65
CA GLN A 21 0.26 9.33 3.64
C GLN A 21 0.22 9.91 2.24
N VAL A 22 -0.99 10.31 1.84
CA VAL A 22 -1.28 10.90 0.53
C VAL A 22 -2.24 12.08 0.67
N ALA A 23 -2.19 13.00 -0.28
CA ALA A 23 -3.18 14.05 -0.47
C ALA A 23 -3.69 14.01 -1.92
N ILE A 24 -4.97 14.26 -2.13
CA ILE A 24 -5.61 14.28 -3.46
C ILE A 24 -5.85 15.74 -3.84
N GLU A 25 -5.12 16.25 -4.81
CA GLU A 25 -5.29 17.60 -5.35
C GLU A 25 -6.26 17.55 -6.55
N MET A 26 -7.38 18.29 -6.45
CA MET A 26 -8.43 18.34 -7.49
C MET A 26 -8.30 19.57 -8.39
N GLN A 27 -7.76 20.65 -7.84
CA GLN A 27 -7.48 21.92 -8.51
C GLN A 27 -6.15 22.46 -7.97
N PRO A 28 -5.48 23.41 -8.65
CA PRO A 28 -4.18 23.92 -8.21
C PRO A 28 -4.20 24.39 -6.75
N PHE A 29 -3.43 23.71 -5.91
CA PHE A 29 -3.32 23.92 -4.45
C PHE A 29 -4.59 23.67 -3.64
N CYS A 30 -5.60 23.00 -4.20
CA CYS A 30 -6.84 22.63 -3.51
C CYS A 30 -6.93 21.11 -3.35
N TYR A 31 -6.97 20.63 -2.11
CA TYR A 31 -6.98 19.20 -1.79
C TYR A 31 -8.35 18.70 -1.34
N ILE A 32 -8.64 17.41 -1.50
CA ILE A 32 -9.82 16.80 -0.92
C ILE A 32 -9.73 16.88 0.62
N LYS A 33 -10.71 17.55 1.23
CA LYS A 33 -10.80 17.78 2.67
C LYS A 33 -11.91 16.95 3.30
N ALA A 34 -11.59 16.25 4.38
CA ALA A 34 -12.56 15.52 5.18
C ALA A 34 -13.38 16.47 6.08
N LEU A 35 -14.69 16.24 6.16
CA LEU A 35 -15.59 16.91 7.10
C LEU A 35 -15.96 15.98 8.26
N ASP A 36 -16.32 16.57 9.39
CA ASP A 36 -16.72 15.87 10.63
C ASP A 36 -18.00 15.02 10.46
N ASN A 37 -18.84 15.35 9.49
CA ASN A 37 -20.05 14.62 9.11
C ASN A 37 -19.77 13.40 8.18
N GLY A 38 -18.48 13.14 7.90
CA GLY A 38 -18.00 12.07 7.04
C GLY A 38 -18.22 12.30 5.55
N LEU A 39 -18.47 13.53 5.11
CA LEU A 39 -18.43 13.94 3.71
C LEU A 39 -17.04 14.48 3.35
N PHE A 40 -16.80 14.68 2.06
CA PHE A 40 -15.58 15.28 1.53
C PHE A 40 -15.91 16.41 0.56
N ILE A 41 -15.11 17.47 0.60
CA ILE A 41 -15.20 18.62 -0.31
C ILE A 41 -13.83 18.92 -0.92
N VAL A 42 -13.78 19.78 -1.94
CA VAL A 42 -12.53 20.44 -2.32
C VAL A 42 -12.22 21.54 -1.28
N GLY A 43 -11.03 21.48 -0.69
CA GLY A 43 -10.52 22.47 0.26
C GLY A 43 -10.21 23.80 -0.43
N ASN A 44 -9.97 24.84 0.38
CA ASN A 44 -9.56 26.13 -0.14
C ASN A 44 -8.14 26.06 -0.74
N PRO A 45 -7.80 26.93 -1.70
CA PRO A 45 -6.47 26.99 -2.25
C PRO A 45 -5.44 27.38 -1.18
N HIS A 46 -4.40 26.57 -1.05
CA HIS A 46 -3.23 26.82 -0.22
C HIS A 46 -2.28 27.82 -0.88
N LYS A 47 -1.48 28.52 -0.08
CA LYS A 47 -0.40 29.34 -0.64
C LYS A 47 0.78 28.45 -1.05
N PRO A 48 1.55 28.84 -2.08
CA PRO A 48 2.78 28.14 -2.40
C PRO A 48 3.72 28.05 -1.19
N GLY A 49 4.16 26.84 -0.88
CA GLY A 49 4.98 26.50 0.29
C GLY A 49 4.19 25.88 1.44
N GLU A 50 2.87 25.98 1.44
CA GLU A 50 2.01 25.37 2.46
C GLU A 50 1.72 23.90 2.12
N PRO A 51 1.87 22.97 3.09
CA PRO A 51 1.48 21.58 2.91
C PRO A 51 -0.04 21.42 3.06
N PRO A 52 -0.63 20.29 2.60
CA PRO A 52 -2.00 19.93 2.92
C PRO A 52 -2.28 19.96 4.43
N GLU A 53 -3.49 20.37 4.82
CA GLU A 53 -3.95 20.39 6.21
C GLU A 53 -4.17 18.96 6.73
N GLN A 54 -4.28 18.80 8.05
CA GLN A 54 -4.47 17.48 8.67
C GLN A 54 -5.75 16.78 8.15
N GLU A 55 -6.80 17.54 7.88
CA GLU A 55 -8.08 17.05 7.34
C GLU A 55 -8.00 16.70 5.85
N GLU A 56 -6.94 17.10 5.15
CA GLU A 56 -6.70 16.82 3.73
C GLU A 56 -5.74 15.64 3.51
N ILE A 57 -5.08 15.18 4.57
CA ILE A 57 -4.17 14.05 4.54
C ILE A 57 -4.96 12.75 4.74
N LEU A 58 -4.81 11.84 3.79
CA LEU A 58 -5.36 10.50 3.81
C LEU A 58 -4.25 9.46 3.97
N THR A 59 -4.62 8.24 4.34
CA THR A 59 -3.74 7.07 4.27
C THR A 59 -4.20 6.16 3.14
N ALA A 60 -3.37 5.97 2.13
CA ALA A 60 -3.55 4.96 1.09
C ALA A 60 -3.00 3.61 1.56
N ILE A 61 -3.79 2.56 1.35
CA ILE A 61 -3.47 1.18 1.71
C ILE A 61 -3.63 0.33 0.47
N ARG A 62 -2.54 -0.27 0.00
CA ARG A 62 -2.57 -1.20 -1.15
C ARG A 62 -3.38 -2.44 -0.79
N ILE A 63 -4.37 -2.77 -1.61
CA ILE A 63 -5.21 -3.96 -1.43
C ILE A 63 -4.72 -5.10 -2.33
N ASP A 64 -4.48 -4.79 -3.61
CA ASP A 64 -3.94 -5.69 -4.60
C ASP A 64 -3.10 -4.92 -5.64
N ASP A 65 -2.90 -5.49 -6.82
CA ASP A 65 -2.08 -4.91 -7.89
C ASP A 65 -2.76 -3.73 -8.60
N THR A 66 -4.06 -3.51 -8.36
CA THR A 66 -4.90 -2.51 -9.04
C THR A 66 -5.71 -1.63 -8.09
N HIS A 67 -6.01 -2.13 -6.89
CA HIS A 67 -6.87 -1.42 -5.94
C HIS A 67 -6.10 -0.91 -4.73
N ILE A 68 -6.54 0.26 -4.28
CA ILE A 68 -6.20 0.84 -2.98
C ILE A 68 -7.47 1.01 -2.15
N ALA A 69 -7.30 1.13 -0.84
CA ALA A 69 -8.27 1.74 0.06
C ALA A 69 -7.71 3.05 0.59
N LEU A 70 -8.59 4.03 0.81
CA LEU A 70 -8.23 5.32 1.39
C LEU A 70 -8.85 5.43 2.78
N LYS A 71 -8.08 5.96 3.73
CA LYS A 71 -8.51 6.19 5.11
C LYS A 71 -8.32 7.66 5.48
N SER A 72 -9.36 8.26 6.03
CA SER A 72 -9.35 9.65 6.49
C SER A 72 -8.58 9.83 7.81
N GLY A 73 -8.24 11.08 8.13
CA GLY A 73 -7.72 11.47 9.44
C GLY A 73 -8.68 11.19 10.61
N TYR A 74 -9.96 10.94 10.35
CA TYR A 74 -10.97 10.53 11.33
C TYR A 74 -11.03 9.02 11.59
N ASP A 75 -10.01 8.28 11.17
CA ASP A 75 -9.88 6.83 11.32
C ASP A 75 -10.95 6.01 10.54
N LYS A 76 -11.64 6.63 9.58
CA LYS A 76 -12.66 5.98 8.75
C LYS A 76 -12.19 5.77 7.31
N TYR A 77 -12.50 4.60 6.76
CA TYR A 77 -12.29 4.27 5.36
C TYR A 77 -13.31 4.97 4.48
N LEU A 78 -12.84 5.41 3.31
CA LEU A 78 -13.63 6.08 2.29
C LEU A 78 -14.41 5.04 1.48
N SER A 79 -15.62 5.39 1.07
CA SER A 79 -16.47 4.64 0.14
C SER A 79 -17.41 5.58 -0.61
N ILE A 80 -18.21 5.05 -1.54
CA ILE A 80 -19.25 5.81 -2.23
C ILE A 80 -20.63 5.47 -1.65
N ASP A 81 -21.41 6.48 -1.25
CA ASP A 81 -22.77 6.27 -0.73
C ASP A 81 -23.81 6.05 -1.84
N ALA A 82 -25.06 5.78 -1.45
CA ALA A 82 -26.16 5.55 -2.39
C ALA A 82 -26.52 6.80 -3.24
N ASN A 83 -26.07 7.99 -2.84
CA ASN A 83 -26.24 9.23 -3.58
C ASN A 83 -25.00 9.57 -4.43
N HIS A 84 -24.10 8.60 -4.64
CA HIS A 84 -22.86 8.76 -5.39
C HIS A 84 -21.87 9.76 -4.77
N ARG A 85 -21.92 9.98 -3.46
CA ARG A 85 -20.98 10.87 -2.77
C ARG A 85 -19.83 10.09 -2.15
N LEU A 86 -18.63 10.67 -2.15
CA LEU A 86 -17.51 10.15 -1.38
C LEU A 86 -17.78 10.38 0.12
N VAL A 87 -17.71 9.31 0.90
CA VAL A 87 -17.99 9.35 2.35
C VAL A 87 -16.95 8.56 3.14
N GLY A 88 -16.64 9.01 4.35
CA GLY A 88 -15.63 8.44 5.23
C GLY A 88 -16.27 7.93 6.50
N ARG A 89 -16.93 6.76 6.43
CA ARG A 89 -17.77 6.26 7.53
C ARG A 89 -17.48 4.82 7.94
N SER A 90 -16.72 4.09 7.14
CA SER A 90 -16.49 2.66 7.32
C SER A 90 -15.36 2.39 8.32
N ASP A 91 -15.55 1.43 9.23
CA ASP A 91 -14.53 0.98 10.19
C ASP A 91 -13.58 -0.09 9.63
N ALA A 92 -13.95 -0.69 8.49
CA ALA A 92 -13.20 -1.74 7.85
C ALA A 92 -13.21 -1.57 6.33
N ILE A 93 -12.23 -2.18 5.67
CA ILE A 93 -12.15 -2.26 4.22
C ILE A 93 -13.01 -3.44 3.77
N GLY A 94 -14.12 -3.15 3.11
CA GLY A 94 -14.88 -4.10 2.31
C GLY A 94 -14.80 -3.73 0.82
N SER A 95 -15.61 -4.39 0.00
CA SER A 95 -15.61 -4.15 -1.45
C SER A 95 -16.01 -2.72 -1.86
N ARG A 96 -16.68 -1.96 -1.00
CA ARG A 96 -17.10 -0.58 -1.27
C ARG A 96 -15.99 0.45 -1.02
N GLU A 97 -14.97 0.05 -0.27
CA GLU A 97 -13.82 0.89 0.09
C GLU A 97 -12.66 0.72 -0.90
N HIS A 98 -12.84 -0.12 -1.93
CA HIS A 98 -11.87 -0.29 -3.01
C HIS A 98 -12.00 0.86 -4.02
N PHE A 99 -10.86 1.44 -4.35
CA PHE A 99 -10.69 2.42 -5.42
C PHE A 99 -9.60 1.96 -6.37
N GLU A 100 -9.77 2.21 -7.66
CA GLU A 100 -8.83 1.87 -8.72
C GLU A 100 -8.25 3.16 -9.31
N PRO A 101 -7.00 3.51 -8.97
CA PRO A 101 -6.28 4.62 -9.60
C PRO A 101 -5.89 4.25 -11.04
N VAL A 102 -6.31 5.06 -12.01
CA VAL A 102 -6.08 4.84 -13.43
C VAL A 102 -5.11 5.91 -13.95
N PHE A 103 -3.89 5.50 -14.29
CA PHE A 103 -2.88 6.34 -14.92
C PHE A 103 -2.94 6.15 -16.45
N GLN A 104 -3.22 7.22 -17.19
CA GLN A 104 -3.28 7.20 -18.65
C GLN A 104 -2.86 8.55 -19.23
N ASP A 105 -1.96 8.56 -20.22
CA ASP A 105 -1.51 9.78 -20.91
C ASP A 105 -1.04 10.89 -19.95
N GLU A 106 -0.25 10.52 -18.93
CA GLU A 106 0.25 11.40 -17.85
C GLU A 106 -0.86 12.02 -16.98
N ARG A 107 -2.09 11.48 -17.05
CA ARG A 107 -3.22 11.88 -16.23
C ARG A 107 -3.57 10.78 -15.25
N LEU A 108 -4.11 11.18 -14.12
CA LEU A 108 -4.61 10.27 -13.10
C LEU A 108 -6.08 10.58 -12.83
N ALA A 109 -6.90 9.54 -12.79
CA ALA A 109 -8.26 9.58 -12.27
C ALA A 109 -8.45 8.40 -11.31
N ILE A 110 -9.40 8.52 -10.37
CA ILE A 110 -9.68 7.44 -9.41
C ILE A 110 -11.09 6.91 -9.65
N LEU A 111 -11.20 5.63 -9.96
CA LEU A 111 -12.45 4.91 -10.16
C LEU A 111 -12.93 4.32 -8.82
N GLY A 112 -14.16 4.61 -8.41
CA GLY A 112 -14.78 4.00 -7.24
C GLY A 112 -15.43 2.65 -7.53
N PHE A 113 -15.80 1.90 -6.48
CA PHE A 113 -16.46 0.59 -6.60
C PHE A 113 -17.73 0.59 -7.47
N ASN A 114 -18.37 1.76 -7.64
CA ASN A 114 -19.57 1.93 -8.45
C ASN A 114 -19.27 2.06 -9.96
N ASN A 115 -18.02 1.85 -10.38
CA ASN A 115 -17.52 2.03 -11.74
C ASN A 115 -17.73 3.45 -12.28
N CYS A 116 -17.59 4.45 -11.39
CA CYS A 116 -17.58 5.86 -11.75
C CYS A 116 -16.33 6.53 -11.18
N PHE A 117 -15.79 7.49 -11.92
CA PHE A 117 -14.64 8.30 -11.51
C PHE A 117 -15.08 9.37 -10.51
N ILE A 118 -14.20 9.66 -9.56
CA ILE A 118 -14.41 10.74 -8.59
C ILE A 118 -14.19 12.12 -9.25
N SER A 119 -15.00 13.10 -8.87
CA SER A 119 -14.91 14.49 -9.30
C SER A 119 -15.47 15.42 -8.22
N ALA A 120 -15.21 16.72 -8.35
CA ALA A 120 -15.91 17.73 -7.58
C ALA A 120 -17.29 18.03 -8.19
N ASP A 121 -18.30 18.28 -7.36
CA ASP A 121 -19.61 18.81 -7.76
C ASP A 121 -19.61 20.33 -7.53
N GLU A 122 -19.11 21.10 -8.51
CA GLU A 122 -18.94 22.56 -8.42
C GLU A 122 -20.25 23.32 -8.16
N ASP A 123 -21.40 22.70 -8.48
CA ASP A 123 -22.73 23.26 -8.24
C ASP A 123 -23.25 23.02 -6.81
N ASN A 124 -22.54 22.23 -5.99
CA ASN A 124 -23.01 21.74 -4.70
C ASN A 124 -21.90 21.74 -3.64
N ASP A 125 -21.40 22.94 -3.33
CA ASP A 125 -20.38 23.19 -2.30
C ASP A 125 -19.10 22.35 -2.50
N ASP A 126 -18.72 22.12 -3.76
CA ASP A 126 -17.54 21.35 -4.15
C ASP A 126 -17.47 19.95 -3.51
N ILE A 127 -18.62 19.34 -3.21
CA ILE A 127 -18.69 18.00 -2.63
C ILE A 127 -18.11 16.96 -3.60
N ILE A 128 -17.35 16.01 -3.07
CA ILE A 128 -16.75 14.96 -3.90
C ILE A 128 -17.80 13.89 -4.21
N ILE A 129 -17.95 13.58 -5.50
CA ILE A 129 -18.93 12.65 -6.06
C ILE A 129 -18.27 11.64 -7.00
N ALA A 130 -18.95 10.54 -7.29
CA ALA A 130 -18.54 9.54 -8.28
C ALA A 130 -19.72 9.20 -9.21
N LYS A 131 -19.97 10.07 -10.19
CA LYS A 131 -21.12 9.96 -11.12
C LYS A 131 -20.71 9.62 -12.55
N SER A 132 -19.56 10.07 -13.02
CA SER A 132 -19.14 9.89 -14.42
C SER A 132 -18.49 8.53 -14.65
N LYS A 133 -18.85 7.85 -15.74
CA LYS A 133 -18.17 6.61 -16.18
C LYS A 133 -16.95 6.85 -17.07
N VAL A 134 -16.71 8.11 -17.44
CA VAL A 134 -15.64 8.51 -18.35
C VAL A 134 -14.83 9.61 -17.66
N ALA A 135 -13.52 9.41 -17.56
CA ALA A 135 -12.64 10.44 -17.01
C ALA A 135 -12.43 11.55 -18.04
N THR A 136 -13.00 12.72 -17.75
CA THR A 136 -12.80 13.96 -18.50
C THR A 136 -11.94 14.92 -17.66
N PRO A 137 -11.64 16.14 -18.13
CA PRO A 137 -10.88 17.12 -17.35
C PRO A 137 -11.35 17.33 -15.90
N ASN A 138 -12.64 17.14 -15.62
CA ASN A 138 -13.21 17.32 -14.27
C ASN A 138 -12.90 16.14 -13.32
N GLU A 139 -12.51 14.99 -13.84
CA GLU A 139 -12.17 13.78 -13.07
C GLU A 139 -10.66 13.59 -12.91
N TYR A 140 -9.84 14.40 -13.60
CA TYR A 140 -8.39 14.33 -13.43
C TYR A 140 -7.97 14.98 -12.12
N LEU A 141 -7.04 14.33 -11.45
CA LEU A 141 -6.53 14.74 -10.15
C LEU A 141 -5.04 14.44 -10.06
N THR A 142 -4.39 15.03 -9.06
CA THR A 142 -3.00 14.76 -8.73
C THR A 142 -2.92 14.11 -7.36
N MET A 143 -2.32 12.92 -7.30
CA MET A 143 -1.97 12.30 -6.03
C MET A 143 -0.61 12.81 -5.57
N ARG A 144 -0.52 13.26 -4.33
CA ARG A 144 0.74 13.70 -3.72
C ARG A 144 1.10 12.87 -2.50
N SER A 145 2.39 12.73 -2.23
CA SER A 145 2.90 12.10 -1.01
C SER A 145 4.10 12.88 -0.44
N ASN A 146 4.39 12.63 0.83
CA ASN A 146 5.57 13.10 1.55
C ASN A 146 6.46 11.94 2.05
N ILE A 147 6.21 10.69 1.62
CA ILE A 147 6.95 9.50 2.06
C ILE A 147 8.09 9.16 1.12
N ASP A 148 9.34 9.24 1.57
CA ASP A 148 10.54 8.92 0.76
C ASP A 148 10.33 7.71 -0.17
N PRO A 149 10.35 7.88 -1.51
CA PRO A 149 10.10 6.80 -2.46
C PRO A 149 11.08 5.64 -2.31
N GLU A 150 12.31 5.92 -1.88
CA GLU A 150 13.31 4.89 -1.58
C GLU A 150 12.95 4.07 -0.34
N ALA A 151 12.26 4.66 0.64
CA ALA A 151 11.74 3.91 1.78
C ALA A 151 10.61 2.96 1.36
N VAL A 152 9.69 3.43 0.51
CA VAL A 152 8.60 2.60 -0.05
C VAL A 152 9.16 1.41 -0.81
N ARG A 153 10.14 1.64 -1.69
CA ARG A 153 10.83 0.58 -2.45
C ARG A 153 11.45 -0.48 -1.55
N ARG A 154 12.21 -0.08 -0.54
CA ARG A 154 12.85 -1.00 0.42
C ARG A 154 11.81 -1.85 1.17
N GLU A 155 10.68 -1.26 1.55
CA GLU A 155 9.60 -1.99 2.22
C GLU A 155 8.94 -3.03 1.31
N GLU A 156 8.67 -2.69 0.05
CA GLU A 156 8.11 -3.61 -0.94
C GLU A 156 9.09 -4.75 -1.27
N GLU A 157 10.38 -4.45 -1.47
CA GLU A 157 11.43 -5.46 -1.65
C GLU A 157 11.50 -6.42 -0.44
N ALA A 158 11.39 -5.88 0.78
CA ALA A 158 11.37 -6.69 2.00
C ALA A 158 10.11 -7.58 2.12
N LYS A 159 9.00 -7.25 1.45
CA LYS A 159 7.81 -8.11 1.37
C LYS A 159 8.03 -9.29 0.42
N GLN A 160 8.78 -9.11 -0.68
CA GLN A 160 9.09 -10.17 -1.65
C GLN A 160 10.04 -11.24 -1.11
N VAL A 161 10.85 -10.92 -0.10
CA VAL A 161 11.69 -11.91 0.58
C VAL A 161 10.80 -12.97 1.26
N PRO A 162 10.95 -14.27 0.95
CA PRO A 162 10.17 -15.33 1.60
C PRO A 162 10.32 -15.31 3.12
N GLN A 163 9.27 -15.65 3.88
CA GLN A 163 9.34 -15.66 5.36
C GLN A 163 10.48 -16.55 5.89
N GLU A 164 10.82 -17.62 5.17
CA GLU A 164 11.93 -18.52 5.51
C GLU A 164 13.29 -17.84 5.37
N GLU A 165 13.38 -16.70 4.71
CA GLU A 165 14.60 -15.95 4.44
C GLU A 165 14.66 -14.62 5.20
N LYS A 166 13.60 -14.29 5.96
CA LYS A 166 13.54 -13.08 6.79
C LYS A 166 14.34 -13.24 8.10
N GLY A 167 15.23 -12.28 8.36
CA GLY A 167 15.96 -12.14 9.62
C GLY A 167 17.37 -12.74 9.61
N SER A 168 17.83 -13.17 10.80
CA SER A 168 19.15 -13.79 10.95
C SER A 168 19.20 -15.19 10.35
N LEU A 169 20.39 -15.70 10.01
CA LEU A 169 20.54 -17.07 9.46
C LEU A 169 19.92 -18.15 10.36
N LYS A 170 20.00 -17.97 11.69
CA LYS A 170 19.34 -18.85 12.66
C LYS A 170 17.82 -18.78 12.54
N THR A 171 17.27 -17.58 12.35
CA THR A 171 15.84 -17.36 12.13
C THR A 171 15.38 -18.00 10.84
N CYS A 172 16.17 -17.87 9.76
CA CYS A 172 15.89 -18.49 8.47
C CYS A 172 15.82 -20.02 8.58
N GLU A 173 16.80 -20.65 9.25
CA GLU A 173 16.82 -22.11 9.46
C GLU A 173 15.62 -22.58 10.29
N ILE A 174 15.25 -21.85 11.36
CA ILE A 174 14.07 -22.15 12.18
C ILE A 174 12.78 -22.05 11.35
N ASN A 175 12.60 -20.98 10.58
CA ASN A 175 11.40 -20.77 9.77
C ASN A 175 11.27 -21.85 8.69
N TYR A 176 12.40 -22.21 8.06
CA TYR A 176 12.45 -23.29 7.07
C TYR A 176 12.08 -24.65 7.66
N VAL A 177 12.65 -25.03 8.81
CA VAL A 177 12.33 -26.31 9.48
C VAL A 177 10.85 -26.36 9.90
N LYS A 178 10.30 -25.27 10.45
CA LYS A 178 8.88 -25.19 10.86
C LYS A 178 7.92 -25.43 9.69
N LYS A 179 8.23 -24.95 8.49
CA LYS A 179 7.39 -25.15 7.30
C LYS A 179 7.23 -26.62 6.91
N PHE A 180 8.23 -27.45 7.18
CA PHE A 180 8.30 -28.81 6.65
C PHE A 180 8.32 -29.92 7.71
N GLN A 181 8.39 -29.59 9.00
CA GLN A 181 8.34 -30.57 10.09
C GLN A 181 6.91 -30.71 10.65
N SER A 182 6.37 -31.92 10.66
CA SER A 182 5.06 -32.19 11.28
C SER A 182 5.16 -32.17 12.82
N PHE A 183 4.35 -31.37 13.49
CA PHE A 183 4.37 -31.14 14.95
C PHE A 183 3.79 -32.26 15.82
N GLN A 184 3.69 -33.51 15.33
CA GLN A 184 3.14 -34.63 16.13
C GLN A 184 3.93 -34.88 17.42
N SER A 185 5.23 -34.55 17.44
CA SER A 185 6.16 -34.80 18.55
C SER A 185 6.38 -33.59 19.49
N LYS A 186 5.67 -32.47 19.33
CA LYS A 186 5.81 -31.21 20.12
C LYS A 186 7.24 -30.65 20.29
N LYS A 187 8.25 -31.19 19.61
CA LYS A 187 9.65 -30.78 19.70
C LYS A 187 10.18 -30.44 18.31
N LEU A 188 10.65 -29.20 18.14
CA LEU A 188 11.31 -28.75 16.92
C LEU A 188 12.72 -29.36 16.86
N LYS A 189 13.08 -29.98 15.73
CA LYS A 189 14.42 -30.56 15.53
C LYS A 189 15.20 -29.68 14.57
N ILE A 190 16.18 -28.96 15.10
CA ILE A 190 17.05 -28.04 14.37
C ILE A 190 18.38 -28.75 14.14
N ASN A 191 19.08 -28.44 13.04
CA ASN A 191 20.41 -28.99 12.79
C ASN A 191 21.39 -28.37 13.80
N GLU A 192 22.24 -29.20 14.42
CA GLU A 192 23.25 -28.77 15.40
C GLU A 192 24.58 -28.36 14.73
N GLU A 193 24.72 -28.57 13.42
CA GLU A 193 25.90 -28.17 12.65
C GLU A 193 26.10 -26.65 12.61
N ASP A 194 27.35 -26.22 12.47
CA ASP A 194 27.70 -24.81 12.43
C ASP A 194 27.06 -24.07 11.23
N SER A 195 26.73 -22.80 11.44
CA SER A 195 26.01 -21.95 10.49
C SER A 195 26.90 -21.30 9.42
N SER A 196 28.21 -21.58 9.41
CA SER A 196 29.14 -20.97 8.44
C SER A 196 28.80 -21.30 6.98
N SER A 197 28.34 -22.52 6.70
CA SER A 197 27.87 -22.91 5.36
C SER A 197 26.65 -22.09 4.90
N LEU A 198 25.78 -21.70 5.83
CA LEU A 198 24.62 -20.86 5.54
C LEU A 198 25.01 -19.39 5.28
N LYS A 199 26.10 -18.90 5.87
CA LYS A 199 26.63 -17.56 5.57
C LYS A 199 27.10 -17.47 4.13
N GLN A 200 27.96 -18.40 3.73
CA GLN A 200 28.47 -18.48 2.37
C GLN A 200 27.31 -18.66 1.38
N ALA A 201 26.36 -19.53 1.71
CA ALA A 201 25.23 -19.79 0.82
C ALA A 201 24.29 -18.59 0.63
N LYS A 202 24.21 -17.72 1.63
CA LYS A 202 23.45 -16.47 1.54
C LYS A 202 24.13 -15.45 0.63
N GLU A 203 25.46 -15.40 0.63
CA GLU A 203 26.23 -14.52 -0.27
C GLU A 203 26.22 -15.04 -1.71
N GLU A 204 26.23 -16.36 -1.90
CA GLU A 204 26.22 -17.03 -3.21
C GLU A 204 24.81 -17.20 -3.82
N GLY A 205 23.75 -16.87 -3.08
CA GLY A 205 22.37 -16.97 -3.54
C GLY A 205 21.79 -18.39 -3.60
N ASN A 206 22.48 -19.39 -3.04
CA ASN A 206 22.05 -20.80 -3.00
C ASN A 206 21.57 -21.24 -1.60
N LEU A 207 21.20 -20.29 -0.73
CA LEU A 207 20.76 -20.53 0.66
C LEU A 207 19.65 -21.58 0.76
N HIS A 208 18.69 -21.56 -0.17
CA HIS A 208 17.58 -22.51 -0.18
C HIS A 208 18.02 -23.96 -0.37
N GLU A 209 18.99 -24.19 -1.26
CA GLU A 209 19.51 -25.54 -1.57
C GLU A 209 20.26 -26.11 -0.37
N ILE A 210 21.07 -25.28 0.30
CA ILE A 210 21.83 -25.69 1.49
C ILE A 210 20.91 -25.95 2.69
N LEU A 211 19.85 -25.16 2.87
CA LEU A 211 18.83 -25.43 3.89
C LEU A 211 18.08 -26.76 3.62
N LEU A 212 17.80 -27.07 2.35
CA LEU A 212 17.20 -28.35 1.96
C LEU A 212 18.14 -29.53 2.24
N ASP A 213 19.42 -29.42 1.91
CA ASP A 213 20.44 -30.44 2.17
C ASP A 213 20.60 -30.71 3.68
N ARG A 214 20.74 -29.66 4.49
CA ARG A 214 20.79 -29.76 5.97
C ARG A 214 19.54 -30.44 6.53
N ARG A 215 18.35 -30.12 6.00
CA ARG A 215 17.10 -30.79 6.41
C ARG A 215 17.08 -32.26 6.02
N SER A 216 17.58 -32.60 4.83
CA SER A 216 17.60 -34.00 4.34
C SER A 216 18.39 -34.89 5.29
N LYS A 217 19.54 -34.40 5.76
CA LYS A 217 20.43 -35.08 6.74
C LYS A 217 19.79 -35.29 8.12
N MET A 218 18.77 -34.51 8.47
CA MET A 218 18.04 -34.64 9.74
C MET A 218 16.90 -35.67 9.71
N LYS A 219 16.41 -36.05 8.52
CA LYS A 219 15.42 -37.11 8.39
C LYS A 219 16.10 -38.43 8.73
N SER A 220 15.60 -39.11 9.75
CA SER A 220 15.90 -40.53 9.97
C SER A 220 15.29 -41.28 8.80
N ASP A 221 16.15 -41.63 7.84
CA ASP A 221 15.72 -42.23 6.60
C ASP A 221 15.38 -43.69 6.82
N LYS A 222 14.08 -44.02 6.74
CA LYS A 222 13.61 -45.41 6.78
C LYS A 222 13.61 -46.04 5.37
N PHE A 223 13.96 -45.28 4.32
CA PHE A 223 13.85 -45.69 2.92
C PHE A 223 15.06 -45.37 2.02
N CYS A 224 16.17 -44.82 2.53
CA CYS A 224 17.46 -44.85 1.84
C CYS A 224 18.06 -46.25 1.95
N LYS A 225 17.80 -47.06 0.91
CA LYS A 225 18.62 -48.19 0.48
C LYS A 225 19.11 -47.93 -0.93
#